data_AF-A0A7J2SVB0-F1
#
_entry.id   AF-A0A7J2SVB0-F1
#
_cell.length_a   1.000
_cell.length_b   1.000
_cell.length_c   1.000
_cell.angle_alpha   90.00
_cell.angle_beta   90.00
_cell.angle_gamma   90.00
#
_symmetry.space_group_name_H-M   'P 1'
#
loop_
_entity.id
_entity.type
_entity.pdbx_description
1 polymer ?
#
loop_
_entity_poly.entity_id
_entity_poly.type
_entity_poly.pdbx_seq_one_letter_code
_entity_poly.pdbx_strand_id
1 'polypeptide(L)'
;PLEFLRENHRRYYLLYRLMLEGGLRVEHALRLAREFAPGEEVEVPGLDLPVRRLVEREGFARYYCGFRGSTKPCEWAYMSAETLGMLRELAPFRTTSDVVPLYARRHGLVLPKMMRKLSWRVMVSAVPREVARFLQSRLGELSVSEARYEDLLSEADAAYPKYLEALRARLGIRGTSHICTDIT
;
A
#
# COMPACT_ATOMS: atom_id res chain seq x y z
N PRO A 1 10.27 -0.24 -16.04
CA PRO A 1 10.76 -0.45 -14.65
C PRO A 1 10.02 -1.56 -13.87
N LEU A 2 8.68 -1.49 -13.77
CA LEU A 2 7.90 -2.51 -13.06
C LEU A 2 7.98 -3.88 -13.73
N GLU A 3 7.91 -3.93 -15.07
CA GLU A 3 8.04 -5.17 -15.84
C GLU A 3 9.40 -5.86 -15.62
N PHE A 4 10.48 -5.10 -15.72
CA PHE A 4 11.83 -5.60 -15.41
C PHE A 4 11.88 -6.22 -14.01
N LEU A 5 11.31 -5.57 -12.99
CA LEU A 5 11.27 -6.13 -11.64
C LEU A 5 10.38 -7.37 -11.54
N ARG A 6 9.25 -7.41 -12.26
CA ARG A 6 8.32 -8.54 -12.29
C ARG A 6 9.02 -9.80 -12.79
N GLU A 7 9.82 -9.66 -13.84
CA GLU A 7 10.57 -10.75 -14.49
C GLU A 7 11.84 -11.13 -13.72
N ASN A 8 12.58 -10.16 -13.18
CA ASN A 8 13.93 -10.39 -12.66
C ASN A 8 14.03 -10.40 -11.13
N HIS A 9 13.07 -9.81 -10.41
CA HIS A 9 13.15 -9.67 -8.96
C HIS A 9 11.76 -9.49 -8.29
N ARG A 10 10.94 -10.55 -8.27
CA ARG A 10 9.55 -10.55 -7.75
C ARG A 10 9.37 -9.87 -6.38
N ARG A 11 10.31 -10.04 -5.45
CA ARG A 11 10.27 -9.36 -4.14
C ARG A 11 10.36 -7.83 -4.24
N TYR A 12 11.18 -7.31 -5.16
CA TYR A 12 11.32 -5.86 -5.35
C TYR A 12 10.15 -5.33 -6.17
N TYR A 13 9.63 -6.12 -7.09
CA TYR A 13 8.35 -5.83 -7.74
C TYR A 13 7.23 -5.64 -6.70
N LEU A 14 7.10 -6.56 -5.72
CA LEU A 14 6.17 -6.42 -4.60
C LEU A 14 6.41 -5.13 -3.80
N LEU A 15 7.65 -4.81 -3.43
CA LEU A 15 7.94 -3.54 -2.71
C LEU A 15 7.53 -2.31 -3.52
N TYR A 16 7.73 -2.33 -4.84
CA TYR A 16 7.33 -1.23 -5.73
C TYR A 16 5.81 -1.13 -5.84
N ARG A 17 5.09 -2.26 -5.90
CA ARG A 17 3.63 -2.30 -5.84
C ARG A 17 3.12 -1.71 -4.53
N LEU A 18 3.66 -2.13 -3.38
CA LEU A 18 3.30 -1.57 -2.07
C LEU A 18 3.54 -0.05 -1.97
N MET A 19 4.66 0.45 -2.51
CA MET A 19 4.95 1.89 -2.53
C MET A 19 4.03 2.67 -3.48
N LEU A 20 3.59 2.07 -4.58
CA LEU A 20 2.65 2.69 -5.49
C LEU A 20 1.25 2.66 -4.90
N GLU A 21 0.74 1.48 -4.62
CA GLU A 21 -0.65 1.24 -4.21
C GLU A 21 -0.95 1.82 -2.83
N GLY A 22 -0.14 1.51 -1.82
CA GLY A 22 -0.36 2.07 -0.49
C GLY A 22 0.34 3.42 -0.25
N GLY A 23 1.17 3.88 -1.20
CA GLY A 23 1.95 5.09 -0.99
C GLY A 23 3.02 4.95 0.10
N LEU A 24 3.44 3.72 0.44
CA LEU A 24 4.38 3.44 1.51
C LEU A 24 5.78 4.05 1.26
N ARG A 25 6.53 4.27 2.34
CA ARG A 25 7.99 4.47 2.25
C ARG A 25 8.64 3.10 2.08
N VAL A 26 9.82 3.04 1.45
CA VAL A 26 10.54 1.77 1.23
C VAL A 26 10.80 1.01 2.52
N GLU A 27 11.18 1.72 3.58
CA GLU A 27 11.38 1.16 4.93
C GLU A 27 10.10 0.53 5.49
N HIS A 28 8.95 1.18 5.29
CA HIS A 28 7.65 0.66 5.75
C HIS A 28 7.18 -0.51 4.92
N ALA A 29 7.39 -0.47 3.59
CA ALA A 29 7.07 -1.60 2.72
C ALA A 29 7.90 -2.83 3.08
N LEU A 30 9.19 -2.66 3.37
CA LEU A 30 10.05 -3.74 3.85
C LEU A 30 9.67 -4.23 5.23
N ARG A 31 9.35 -3.32 6.16
CA ARG A 31 8.90 -3.67 7.50
C ARG A 31 7.62 -4.50 7.44
N LEU A 32 6.63 -4.04 6.68
CA LEU A 32 5.39 -4.78 6.41
C LEU A 32 5.68 -6.16 5.81
N ALA A 33 6.55 -6.26 4.80
CA ALA A 33 6.89 -7.54 4.17
C ALA A 33 7.68 -8.50 5.08
N ARG A 34 8.31 -8.00 6.14
CA ARG A 34 9.04 -8.79 7.13
C ARG A 34 8.17 -9.22 8.30
N GLU A 35 7.27 -8.34 8.75
CA GLU A 35 6.42 -8.50 9.93
C GLU A 35 4.97 -8.85 9.56
N PHE A 36 4.75 -9.40 8.35
CA PHE A 36 3.41 -9.67 7.84
C PHE A 36 2.72 -10.76 8.68
N ALA A 37 1.69 -10.35 9.43
CA ALA A 37 0.91 -11.18 10.35
C ALA A 37 -0.59 -10.98 10.10
N PRO A 38 -1.15 -11.51 9.01
CA PRO A 38 -2.51 -11.18 8.58
C PRO A 38 -3.62 -11.67 9.51
N GLY A 39 -3.35 -12.67 10.35
CA GLY A 39 -4.35 -13.26 11.26
C GLY A 39 -4.43 -12.59 12.64
N GLU A 40 -3.61 -11.59 12.91
CA GLU A 40 -3.55 -10.93 14.22
C GLU A 40 -4.72 -9.94 14.41
N GLU A 41 -5.23 -9.83 15.63
CA GLU A 41 -6.14 -8.76 16.05
C GLU A 41 -5.33 -7.66 16.75
N VAL A 42 -5.66 -6.40 16.45
CA VAL A 42 -4.89 -5.24 16.89
C VAL A 42 -5.78 -4.12 17.36
N GLU A 43 -5.30 -3.41 18.38
CA GLU A 43 -5.88 -2.13 18.80
C GLU A 43 -5.39 -1.01 17.89
N VAL A 44 -6.35 -0.26 17.33
CA VAL A 44 -6.07 0.89 16.48
C VAL A 44 -6.59 2.14 17.19
N PRO A 45 -5.72 3.05 17.63
CA PRO A 45 -6.16 4.33 18.17
C PRO A 45 -7.07 5.09 17.22
N GLY A 46 -8.15 5.61 17.78
CA GLY A 46 -9.26 6.20 17.02
C GLY A 46 -10.35 5.20 16.62
N LEU A 47 -10.23 3.91 16.98
CA LEU A 47 -11.31 2.92 16.88
C LEU A 47 -11.60 2.32 18.26
N ASP A 48 -12.87 2.04 18.53
CA ASP A 48 -13.36 1.62 19.86
C ASP A 48 -13.13 0.13 20.18
N LEU A 49 -12.86 -0.70 19.16
CA LEU A 49 -12.74 -2.15 19.31
C LEU A 49 -11.49 -2.69 18.60
N PRO A 50 -10.89 -3.79 19.08
CA PRO A 50 -9.87 -4.51 18.33
C PRO A 50 -10.40 -4.91 16.95
N VAL A 51 -9.55 -4.75 15.94
CA VAL A 51 -9.87 -5.12 14.56
C VAL A 51 -8.85 -6.11 14.03
N ARG A 52 -9.24 -6.91 13.04
CA ARG A 52 -8.27 -7.72 12.30
C ARG A 52 -7.23 -6.83 11.65
N ARG A 53 -5.95 -7.17 11.82
CA ARG A 53 -4.82 -6.45 11.26
C ARG A 53 -4.92 -6.37 9.73
N LEU A 54 -5.34 -7.46 9.09
CA LEU A 54 -5.69 -7.49 7.67
C LEU A 54 -7.21 -7.43 7.49
N VAL A 55 -7.66 -6.51 6.65
CA VAL A 55 -9.05 -6.35 6.25
C VAL A 55 -9.14 -6.44 4.73
N GLU A 56 -9.79 -7.50 4.23
CA GLU A 56 -10.04 -7.71 2.81
C GLU A 56 -11.37 -7.08 2.39
N ARG A 57 -11.41 -6.58 1.16
CA ARG A 57 -12.54 -5.95 0.48
C ARG A 57 -12.58 -6.45 -0.96
N GLU A 58 -13.63 -6.11 -1.69
CA GLU A 58 -13.72 -6.44 -3.11
C GLU A 58 -12.59 -5.76 -3.90
N GLY A 59 -11.67 -6.56 -4.44
CA GLY A 59 -10.57 -6.10 -5.28
C GLY A 59 -9.36 -5.47 -4.56
N PHE A 60 -9.43 -5.26 -3.24
CA PHE A 60 -8.33 -4.68 -2.46
C PHE A 60 -8.34 -5.11 -0.99
N ALA A 61 -7.29 -4.72 -0.26
CA ALA A 61 -7.20 -4.91 1.17
C ALA A 61 -6.47 -3.74 1.83
N ARG A 62 -6.67 -3.60 3.15
CA ARG A 62 -5.86 -2.74 4.00
C ARG A 62 -5.26 -3.53 5.16
N TYR A 63 -4.03 -3.19 5.49
CA TYR A 63 -3.28 -3.80 6.59
C TYR A 63 -2.88 -2.72 7.60
N TYR A 64 -3.17 -2.93 8.88
CA TYR A 64 -2.72 -2.05 9.94
C TYR A 64 -1.25 -2.30 10.27
N CYS A 65 -0.41 -1.33 9.91
CA CYS A 65 1.02 -1.31 10.22
C CYS A 65 1.29 -0.91 11.68
N GLY A 66 0.58 0.09 12.20
CA GLY A 66 0.82 0.61 13.55
C GLY A 66 2.26 1.14 13.78
N PHE A 67 2.96 1.58 12.73
CA PHE A 67 4.34 2.07 12.86
C PHE A 67 4.30 3.46 13.49
N ARG A 68 4.65 3.54 14.78
CA ARG A 68 4.74 4.77 15.58
C ARG A 68 6.12 4.89 16.25
N GLY A 69 6.48 6.08 16.73
CA GLY A 69 7.74 6.33 17.46
C GLY A 69 8.77 7.17 16.70
N SER A 70 10.06 6.81 16.79
CA SER A 70 11.20 7.57 16.21
C SER A 70 11.24 7.59 14.68
N THR A 71 10.39 6.80 14.02
CA THR A 71 10.22 6.77 12.56
C THR A 71 8.93 7.48 12.16
N LYS A 72 8.88 7.99 10.92
CA LYS A 72 7.68 8.66 10.42
C LYS A 72 6.49 7.69 10.48
N PRO A 73 5.31 8.12 10.95
CA PRO A 73 4.22 7.19 11.16
C PRO A 73 3.72 6.54 9.88
N CYS A 74 3.18 5.32 10.02
CA CYS A 74 2.45 4.57 9.01
C CYS A 74 1.37 3.76 9.70
N GLU A 75 0.11 4.11 9.48
CA GLU A 75 -0.99 3.40 10.14
C GLU A 75 -1.53 2.32 9.24
N TRP A 76 -1.95 2.66 8.03
CA TRP A 76 -2.55 1.71 7.10
C TRP A 76 -1.71 1.53 5.84
N ALA A 77 -1.62 0.30 5.37
CA ALA A 77 -1.10 -0.06 4.07
C ALA A 77 -2.22 -0.62 3.20
N TYR A 78 -2.68 0.17 2.25
CA TYR A 78 -3.65 -0.27 1.25
C TYR A 78 -2.93 -0.96 0.08
N MET A 79 -3.55 -1.99 -0.48
CA MET A 79 -3.01 -2.75 -1.60
C MET A 79 -4.12 -3.46 -2.36
N SER A 80 -3.92 -3.70 -3.65
CA SER A 80 -4.79 -4.54 -4.47
C SER A 80 -4.79 -5.99 -3.99
N ALA A 81 -5.84 -6.74 -4.30
CA ALA A 81 -5.91 -8.17 -4.01
C ALA A 81 -4.73 -8.95 -4.63
N GLU A 82 -4.28 -8.57 -5.83
CA GLU A 82 -3.09 -9.12 -6.49
C GLU A 82 -1.82 -8.90 -5.64
N THR A 83 -1.62 -7.68 -5.14
CA THR A 83 -0.45 -7.36 -4.31
C THR A 83 -0.53 -8.06 -2.95
N LEU A 84 -1.71 -8.23 -2.38
CA LEU A 84 -1.91 -9.05 -1.18
C LEU A 84 -1.57 -10.52 -1.44
N GLY A 85 -1.98 -11.08 -2.59
CA GLY A 85 -1.62 -12.44 -2.99
C GLY A 85 -0.10 -12.63 -3.08
N MET A 86 0.58 -11.69 -3.73
CA MET A 86 2.05 -11.67 -3.77
C MET A 86 2.68 -11.55 -2.37
N LEU A 87 2.10 -10.74 -1.49
CA LEU A 87 2.61 -10.54 -0.14
C LEU A 87 2.49 -11.82 0.69
N ARG A 88 1.36 -12.52 0.61
CA ARG A 88 1.16 -13.84 1.23
C ARG A 88 2.15 -14.88 0.72
N GLU A 89 2.46 -14.85 -0.57
CA GLU A 89 3.39 -15.81 -1.19
C GLU A 89 4.86 -15.53 -0.84
N LEU A 90 5.27 -14.26 -0.82
CA LEU A 90 6.69 -13.87 -0.80
C LEU A 90 7.21 -13.47 0.59
N ALA A 91 6.32 -13.15 1.54
CA ALA A 91 6.69 -12.87 2.93
C ALA A 91 7.09 -14.17 3.67
N PRO A 92 7.96 -14.09 4.70
CA PRO A 92 8.62 -12.90 5.22
C PRO A 92 9.92 -12.53 4.47
N PHE A 93 10.26 -11.24 4.46
CA PHE A 93 11.50 -10.72 3.87
C PHE A 93 12.64 -10.69 4.89
N ARG A 94 13.86 -11.02 4.44
CA ARG A 94 15.10 -10.96 5.26
C ARG A 94 16.01 -9.75 4.93
N THR A 95 15.65 -8.96 3.93
CA THR A 95 16.51 -7.92 3.35
C THR A 95 16.36 -6.58 4.08
N THR A 96 17.44 -5.78 4.14
CA THR A 96 17.47 -4.43 4.71
C THR A 96 17.13 -3.34 3.67
N SER A 97 16.83 -2.13 4.10
CA SER A 97 16.35 -1.04 3.22
C SER A 97 17.38 -0.49 2.25
N ASP A 98 18.66 -0.50 2.62
CA ASP A 98 19.69 0.23 1.86
C ASP A 98 20.04 -0.44 0.53
N VAL A 99 19.79 -1.74 0.41
CA VAL A 99 20.08 -2.48 -0.83
C VAL A 99 19.07 -2.21 -1.94
N VAL A 100 17.83 -1.81 -1.59
CA VAL A 100 16.77 -1.58 -2.58
C VAL A 100 17.06 -0.34 -3.46
N PRO A 101 17.43 0.83 -2.90
CA PRO A 101 17.89 1.97 -3.70
C PRO A 101 19.17 1.67 -4.48
N LEU A 102 20.11 0.89 -3.92
CA LEU A 102 21.35 0.53 -4.61
C LEU A 102 21.07 -0.31 -5.86
N TYR A 103 20.22 -1.33 -5.72
CA TYR A 103 19.76 -2.13 -6.85
C TYR A 103 19.05 -1.26 -7.89
N ALA A 104 18.15 -0.38 -7.44
CA ALA A 104 17.45 0.52 -8.35
C ALA A 104 18.41 1.37 -9.19
N ARG A 105 19.46 1.94 -8.57
CA ARG A 105 20.49 2.70 -9.30
C ARG A 105 21.26 1.84 -10.29
N ARG A 106 21.70 0.64 -9.87
CA ARG A 106 22.48 -0.29 -10.70
C ARG A 106 21.73 -0.72 -11.96
N HIS A 107 20.41 -0.81 -11.88
CA HIS A 107 19.55 -1.29 -12.97
C HIS A 107 18.76 -0.17 -13.67
N GLY A 108 19.10 1.11 -13.43
CA GLY A 108 18.41 2.24 -14.08
C GLY A 108 16.92 2.35 -13.75
N LEU A 109 16.49 1.83 -12.59
CA LEU A 109 15.10 1.83 -12.15
C LEU A 109 14.74 3.12 -11.43
N VAL A 110 13.43 3.43 -11.41
CA VAL A 110 12.88 4.56 -10.66
C VAL A 110 13.15 4.36 -9.16
N LEU A 111 13.81 5.33 -8.53
CA LEU A 111 14.16 5.22 -7.12
C LEU A 111 12.92 5.09 -6.22
N PRO A 112 12.98 4.32 -5.11
CA PRO A 112 11.85 4.13 -4.19
C PRO A 112 11.19 5.44 -3.72
N LYS A 113 11.99 6.46 -3.42
CA LYS A 113 11.50 7.81 -3.04
C LYS A 113 10.60 8.43 -4.12
N MET A 114 10.91 8.18 -5.40
CA MET A 114 10.11 8.69 -6.52
C MET A 114 8.81 7.90 -6.72
N MET A 115 8.79 6.60 -6.39
CA MET A 115 7.56 5.79 -6.40
C MET A 115 6.50 6.40 -5.48
N ARG A 116 6.90 6.77 -4.25
CA ARG A 116 5.99 7.44 -3.30
C ARG A 116 5.51 8.81 -3.78
N LYS A 117 6.36 9.58 -4.49
CA LYS A 117 5.96 10.86 -5.10
C LYS A 117 4.95 10.65 -6.23
N LEU A 118 5.15 9.62 -7.04
CA LEU A 118 4.23 9.26 -8.12
C LEU A 118 2.88 8.84 -7.56
N SER A 119 2.87 7.94 -6.58
CA SER A 119 1.67 7.54 -5.82
C SER A 119 0.89 8.76 -5.33
N TRP A 120 1.57 9.71 -4.65
CA TRP A 120 0.94 10.95 -4.20
C TRP A 120 0.28 11.75 -5.32
N ARG A 121 0.99 11.96 -6.45
CA ARG A 121 0.45 12.71 -7.60
C ARG A 121 -0.81 12.06 -8.16
N VAL A 122 -0.85 10.73 -8.21
CA VAL A 122 -2.02 10.00 -8.69
C VAL A 122 -3.16 10.06 -7.67
N MET A 123 -2.88 9.84 -6.38
CA MET A 123 -3.87 9.92 -5.30
C MET A 123 -4.58 11.27 -5.30
N VAL A 124 -3.85 12.39 -5.25
CA VAL A 124 -4.47 13.73 -5.20
C VAL A 124 -5.24 14.11 -6.46
N SER A 125 -5.07 13.36 -7.56
CA SER A 125 -5.84 13.56 -8.79
C SER A 125 -7.08 12.66 -8.89
N ALA A 126 -7.18 11.64 -8.04
CA ALA A 126 -8.19 10.58 -8.12
C ALA A 126 -9.15 10.57 -6.92
N VAL A 127 -8.69 11.02 -5.75
CA VAL A 127 -9.47 11.00 -4.50
C VAL A 127 -9.36 12.34 -3.77
N PRO A 128 -10.29 12.67 -2.85
CA PRO A 128 -10.21 13.87 -2.03
C PRO A 128 -8.85 13.99 -1.34
N ARG A 129 -8.36 15.23 -1.18
CA ARG A 129 -7.00 15.46 -0.69
C ARG A 129 -6.78 14.97 0.75
N GLU A 130 -7.81 15.02 1.59
CA GLU A 130 -7.75 14.47 2.95
C GLU A 130 -7.64 12.94 2.93
N VAL A 131 -8.44 12.25 2.11
CA VAL A 131 -8.30 10.81 1.87
C VAL A 131 -6.90 10.47 1.33
N ALA A 132 -6.37 11.24 0.38
CA ALA A 132 -5.01 11.04 -0.12
C ALA A 132 -3.94 11.18 0.98
N ARG A 133 -4.11 12.13 1.92
CA ARG A 133 -3.24 12.28 3.08
C ARG A 133 -3.35 11.08 4.01
N PHE A 134 -4.57 10.61 4.27
CA PHE A 134 -4.83 9.44 5.10
C PHE A 134 -4.19 8.17 4.53
N LEU A 135 -4.49 7.85 3.26
CA LEU A 135 -3.92 6.71 2.54
C LEU A 135 -2.38 6.71 2.59
N GLN A 136 -1.75 7.89 2.47
CA GLN A 136 -0.30 8.01 2.52
C GLN A 136 0.30 8.19 3.94
N SER A 137 -0.52 8.08 4.98
CA SER A 137 -0.14 8.30 6.38
C SER A 137 0.53 9.66 6.63
N ARG A 138 -0.05 10.74 6.09
CA ARG A 138 0.33 12.14 6.34
C ARG A 138 -0.53 12.76 7.43
N LEU A 139 -0.57 12.11 8.58
CA LEU A 139 -1.53 12.41 9.65
C LEU A 139 -1.22 13.71 10.39
N GLY A 140 0.05 14.15 10.45
CA GLY A 140 0.40 15.47 11.01
C GLY A 140 -0.10 16.66 10.16
N GLU A 141 -0.60 16.41 8.94
CA GLU A 141 -1.29 17.41 8.11
C GLU A 141 -2.82 17.35 8.28
N LEU A 142 -3.33 16.48 9.16
CA LEU A 142 -4.75 16.30 9.45
C LEU A 142 -5.05 16.80 10.86
N SER A 143 -6.18 17.49 11.05
CA SER A 143 -6.75 17.75 12.36
C SER A 143 -7.75 16.65 12.70
N VAL A 144 -7.34 15.58 13.38
CA VAL A 144 -8.20 14.38 13.58
C VAL A 144 -8.63 14.25 15.04
N SER A 145 -9.94 14.31 15.29
CA SER A 145 -10.61 13.74 16.46
C SER A 145 -10.97 12.27 16.18
N GLU A 146 -11.26 11.46 17.19
CA GLU A 146 -11.58 10.02 17.01
C GLU A 146 -12.77 9.78 16.08
N ALA A 147 -13.89 10.50 16.24
CA ALA A 147 -15.04 10.40 15.34
C ALA A 147 -14.67 10.67 13.86
N ARG A 148 -13.78 11.63 13.62
CA ARG A 148 -13.28 11.92 12.26
C ARG A 148 -12.34 10.82 11.75
N TYR A 149 -11.71 10.03 12.62
CA TYR A 149 -10.83 8.94 12.19
C TYR A 149 -11.60 7.80 11.54
N GLU A 150 -12.67 7.35 12.18
CA GLU A 150 -13.53 6.30 11.65
C GLU A 150 -14.20 6.72 10.33
N ASP A 151 -14.69 7.96 10.27
CA ASP A 151 -15.23 8.55 9.05
C ASP A 151 -14.18 8.53 7.92
N LEU A 152 -12.96 9.01 8.20
CA LEU A 152 -11.90 9.09 7.21
C LEU A 152 -11.41 7.71 6.75
N LEU A 153 -11.43 6.72 7.64
CA LEU A 153 -11.14 5.32 7.29
C LEU A 153 -12.21 4.77 6.34
N SER A 154 -13.48 5.05 6.61
CA SER A 154 -14.61 4.65 5.75
C SER A 154 -14.57 5.35 4.39
N GLU A 155 -14.29 6.66 4.36
CA GLU A 155 -14.08 7.42 3.13
C GLU A 155 -12.90 6.89 2.31
N ALA A 156 -11.81 6.49 2.98
CA ALA A 156 -10.65 5.89 2.33
C ALA A 156 -11.00 4.52 1.72
N ASP A 157 -11.68 3.65 2.45
CA ASP A 157 -12.16 2.35 1.93
C ASP A 157 -13.06 2.56 0.69
N ALA A 158 -13.96 3.55 0.71
CA ALA A 158 -14.86 3.85 -0.41
C ALA A 158 -14.15 4.46 -1.64
N ALA A 159 -13.13 5.30 -1.41
CA ALA A 159 -12.43 6.02 -2.50
C ALA A 159 -11.25 5.24 -3.09
N TYR A 160 -10.67 4.28 -2.35
CA TYR A 160 -9.46 3.57 -2.77
C TYR A 160 -9.57 2.84 -4.12
N PRO A 161 -10.71 2.21 -4.50
CA PRO A 161 -10.87 1.62 -5.82
C PRO A 161 -10.63 2.61 -6.97
N LYS A 162 -11.13 3.85 -6.86
CA LYS A 162 -10.91 4.91 -7.85
C LYS A 162 -9.43 5.25 -8.00
N TYR A 163 -8.70 5.23 -6.90
CA TYR A 163 -7.25 5.41 -6.93
C TYR A 163 -6.53 4.26 -7.64
N LEU A 164 -6.90 3.00 -7.37
CA LEU A 164 -6.33 1.83 -8.06
C LEU A 164 -6.57 1.88 -9.57
N GLU A 165 -7.77 2.24 -10.01
CA GLU A 165 -8.10 2.42 -11.43
C GLU A 165 -7.26 3.52 -12.07
N ALA A 166 -7.19 4.70 -11.42
CA ALA A 166 -6.39 5.82 -11.87
C ALA A 166 -4.88 5.50 -11.95
N LEU A 167 -4.39 4.63 -11.08
CA LEU A 167 -3.02 4.13 -11.07
C LEU A 167 -2.77 3.15 -12.23
N ARG A 168 -3.67 2.17 -12.42
CA ARG A 168 -3.60 1.18 -13.52
C ARG A 168 -3.61 1.87 -14.88
N ALA A 169 -4.53 2.82 -15.08
CA ALA A 169 -4.64 3.59 -16.32
C ALA A 169 -3.35 4.36 -16.67
N ARG A 170 -2.67 4.94 -15.67
CA ARG A 170 -1.43 5.70 -15.87
C ARG A 170 -0.18 4.86 -16.05
N LEU A 171 -0.14 3.69 -15.41
CA LEU A 171 1.05 2.83 -15.42
C LEU A 171 0.97 1.70 -16.44
N GLY A 172 -0.15 1.56 -17.15
CA GLY A 172 -0.39 0.45 -18.08
C GLY A 172 -0.34 -0.91 -17.38
N ILE A 173 -0.59 -0.95 -16.05
CA ILE A 173 -0.68 -2.20 -15.30
C ILE A 173 -2.00 -2.83 -15.70
N ARG A 174 -1.96 -3.77 -16.65
CA ARG A 174 -3.11 -4.60 -17.01
C ARG A 174 -3.53 -5.35 -15.74
N GLY A 175 -4.70 -5.04 -15.20
CA GLY A 175 -5.32 -5.91 -14.22
C GLY A 175 -5.57 -7.25 -14.89
N THR A 176 -5.32 -8.35 -14.18
CA THR A 176 -6.00 -9.60 -14.50
C THR A 176 -7.48 -9.34 -14.26
N SER A 177 -8.20 -8.94 -15.31
CA SER A 177 -9.64 -9.07 -15.33
C SER A 177 -9.93 -10.52 -14.98
N HIS A 178 -10.66 -10.75 -13.89
CA HIS A 178 -11.30 -12.04 -13.72
C HIS A 178 -12.17 -12.22 -14.96
N ILE A 179 -11.71 -13.10 -15.86
CA ILE A 179 -12.56 -13.70 -16.86
C ILE A 179 -13.52 -14.56 -16.05
N CYS A 180 -14.63 -13.98 -15.61
CA CYS A 180 -15.84 -14.77 -15.39
C CYS A 180 -16.29 -15.19 -16.79
N THR A 181 -15.74 -16.30 -17.28
CA THR A 181 -16.47 -17.12 -18.23
C THR A 181 -17.70 -17.59 -17.50
N ASP A 182 -18.86 -17.07 -17.91
CA ASP A 182 -20.10 -17.80 -17.84
C ASP A 182 -19.85 -19.21 -18.40
N ILE A 183 -19.89 -20.21 -17.52
CA ILE A 183 -19.96 -21.61 -17.91
C ILE A 183 -21.20 -22.18 -17.20
N THR A 184 -22.23 -22.31 -18.03
CA THR A 184 -23.40 -23.21 -17.97
C THR A 184 -24.38 -23.05 -16.82
#